data_AF-A0A7C4W7I2-F1
#
_entry.id   AF-A0A7C4W7I2-F1
#
_cell.length_a   1.000
_cell.length_b   1.000
_cell.length_c   1.000
_cell.angle_alpha   90.00
_cell.angle_beta   90.00
_cell.angle_gamma   90.00
#
_symmetry.space_group_name_H-M   'P 1'
#
loop_
_entity.id
_entity.type
_entity.pdbx_description
1 polymer ?
#
loop_
_entity_poly.entity_id
_entity_poly.type
_entity_poly.pdbx_seq_one_letter_code
_entity_poly.pdbx_strand_id
1 'polypeptide(L)'
;MTTFLSIEPLDVWTFRGNRLFGGGVHGMGLMPPWPSVVTGAVVSRRMAESGRLGLVTKHPDQAITILQECLSPQFGLTHLGLLKNGVFWLPAPTDLVIMEDDTGGLKAIPLQAKQKPCNGISSSSSLPYLCTLPASTRKKPVGNVWINLHGLKAYLAESKVSSSHLMLASNFWKNDPRLGIAIGTSSRTVEEGAIYTTDAVLLNEGVFLCAGFTGTNVPSSGLLRLGADGRGARIQPLPEEFELAMSNVGQPQSGWKGFRMILITPGVFPDGYLPPIVDSNRKLKINGLQAELVAASVPQPGV
;
A
#
# COMPACT_ATOMS: atom_id res chain seq x y z
N MET A 1 11.80 8.91 14.82
CA MET A 1 12.57 7.77 14.30
C MET A 1 11.58 6.73 13.80
N THR A 2 11.82 6.21 12.60
CA THR A 2 11.02 5.18 11.93
C THR A 2 11.89 3.94 11.71
N THR A 3 11.52 2.82 12.30
CA THR A 3 12.20 1.54 12.04
C THR A 3 11.70 0.96 10.72
N PHE A 4 12.58 0.86 9.73
CA PHE A 4 12.29 0.20 8.47
C PHE A 4 12.74 -1.25 8.48
N LEU A 5 11.87 -2.15 8.03
CA LEU A 5 12.12 -3.58 7.94
C LEU A 5 11.95 -4.06 6.50
N SER A 6 12.87 -4.91 6.04
CA SER A 6 12.58 -5.83 4.94
C SER A 6 11.84 -7.05 5.49
N ILE A 7 10.87 -7.53 4.73
CA ILE A 7 10.07 -8.71 5.07
C ILE A 7 10.12 -9.64 3.86
N GLU A 8 10.79 -10.77 4.03
CA GLU A 8 11.07 -11.74 2.98
C GLU A 8 10.23 -13.00 3.19
N PRO A 9 9.47 -13.47 2.18
CA PRO A 9 8.75 -14.73 2.30
C PRO A 9 9.72 -15.90 2.39
N LEU A 10 9.44 -16.87 3.25
CA LEU A 10 10.18 -18.14 3.23
C LEU A 10 9.74 -19.05 2.06
N ASP A 11 8.51 -18.85 1.56
CA ASP A 11 7.93 -19.56 0.43
C ASP A 11 7.05 -18.63 -0.42
N VAL A 12 5.74 -18.67 -0.21
CA VAL A 12 4.73 -17.84 -0.88
C VAL A 12 3.83 -17.24 0.17
N TRP A 13 3.25 -16.08 -0.12
CA TRP A 13 2.21 -15.54 0.74
C TRP A 13 0.83 -15.79 0.18
N THR A 14 -0.13 -16.00 1.07
CA THR A 14 -1.54 -16.03 0.73
C THR A 14 -2.21 -14.86 1.44
N PHE A 15 -2.73 -13.91 0.68
CA PHE A 15 -3.49 -12.79 1.22
C PHE A 15 -4.95 -12.97 0.84
N ARG A 16 -5.82 -13.19 1.83
CA ARG A 16 -7.25 -13.30 1.57
C ARG A 16 -7.80 -11.90 1.28
N GLY A 17 -8.31 -11.69 0.07
CA GLY A 17 -9.11 -10.51 -0.26
C GLY A 17 -10.53 -10.61 0.33
N ASN A 18 -11.28 -9.51 0.32
CA ASN A 18 -12.68 -9.46 0.81
C ASN A 18 -13.70 -10.10 -0.15
N ARG A 19 -13.26 -10.79 -1.21
CA ARG A 19 -14.16 -11.54 -2.08
C ARG A 19 -14.51 -12.85 -1.38
N LEU A 20 -15.76 -12.92 -0.91
CA LEU A 20 -16.38 -14.15 -0.42
C LEU A 20 -16.16 -15.27 -1.47
N PHE A 21 -15.77 -16.45 -1.00
CA PHE A 21 -15.60 -17.65 -1.82
C PHE A 21 -16.97 -18.05 -2.43
N GLY A 22 -17.30 -17.45 -3.57
CA GLY A 22 -18.56 -17.66 -4.26
C GLY A 22 -18.42 -17.34 -5.73
N GLY A 23 -18.20 -18.38 -6.54
CA GLY A 23 -18.41 -18.35 -7.99
C GLY A 23 -17.28 -17.71 -8.81
N GLY A 24 -16.44 -18.55 -9.42
CA GLY A 24 -15.91 -18.38 -10.78
C GLY A 24 -14.99 -17.20 -11.10
N VAL A 25 -14.66 -16.30 -10.17
CA VAL A 25 -13.73 -15.19 -10.41
C VAL A 25 -12.68 -15.14 -9.30
N HIS A 26 -11.52 -15.68 -9.64
CA HIS A 26 -10.26 -15.81 -8.88
C HIS A 26 -10.02 -14.77 -7.77
N GLY A 27 -9.74 -15.26 -6.56
CA GLY A 27 -9.44 -14.49 -5.36
C GLY A 27 -7.97 -14.07 -5.30
N MET A 28 -7.56 -13.21 -6.24
CA MET A 28 -6.18 -12.73 -6.34
C MET A 28 -5.72 -12.05 -5.04
N GLY A 29 -4.51 -12.38 -4.58
CA GLY A 29 -3.86 -11.68 -3.47
C GLY A 29 -3.58 -10.21 -3.81
N LEU A 30 -4.02 -9.29 -2.93
CA LEU A 30 -3.75 -7.86 -3.08
C LEU A 30 -2.28 -7.57 -2.77
N MET A 31 -1.58 -6.86 -3.67
CA MET A 31 -0.18 -6.46 -3.51
C MET A 31 0.02 -4.95 -3.74
N PRO A 32 0.68 -4.23 -2.80
CA PRO A 32 1.09 -4.73 -1.48
C PRO A 32 -0.15 -5.14 -0.66
N PRO A 33 -0.01 -6.01 0.36
CA PRO A 33 -1.15 -6.40 1.18
C PRO A 33 -1.71 -5.19 1.93
N TRP A 34 -2.92 -5.32 2.48
CA TRP A 34 -3.47 -4.29 3.35
C TRP A 34 -2.50 -3.97 4.50
N PRO A 35 -2.28 -2.69 4.85
CA PRO A 35 -1.47 -2.28 6.00
C PRO A 35 -1.77 -3.06 7.28
N SER A 36 -3.05 -3.37 7.53
CA SER A 36 -3.53 -4.12 8.68
C SER A 36 -2.95 -5.55 8.78
N VAL A 37 -2.67 -6.19 7.65
CA VAL A 37 -2.06 -7.53 7.60
C VAL A 37 -0.63 -7.47 8.13
N VAL A 38 0.12 -6.44 7.73
CA VAL A 38 1.51 -6.25 8.12
C VAL A 38 1.61 -5.77 9.57
N THR A 39 0.80 -4.78 9.99
CA THR A 39 0.76 -4.33 11.38
C THR A 39 0.31 -5.45 12.32
N GLY A 40 -0.74 -6.19 11.96
CA GLY A 40 -1.26 -7.30 12.74
C GLY A 40 -0.22 -8.41 12.94
N ALA A 41 0.57 -8.72 11.92
CA ALA A 41 1.67 -9.67 12.03
C ALA A 41 2.72 -9.20 13.05
N VAL A 42 3.17 -7.95 12.96
CA VAL A 42 4.18 -7.36 13.86
C VAL A 42 3.68 -7.31 15.30
N VAL A 43 2.43 -6.86 15.50
CA VAL A 43 1.77 -6.83 16.81
C VAL A 43 1.68 -8.23 17.40
N SER A 44 1.21 -9.22 16.62
CA SER A 44 1.06 -10.59 17.08
C SER A 44 2.39 -11.22 17.46
N ARG A 45 3.45 -10.96 16.67
CA ARG A 45 4.82 -11.39 16.99
C ARG A 45 5.28 -10.80 18.31
N ARG A 46 5.11 -9.49 18.51
CA ARG A 46 5.53 -8.82 19.74
C ARG A 46 4.76 -9.28 20.98
N MET A 47 3.46 -9.51 20.84
CA MET A 47 2.63 -10.06 21.91
C MET A 47 3.03 -11.50 22.27
N ALA A 48 3.41 -12.31 21.28
CA ALA A 48 3.89 -13.67 21.52
C ALA A 48 5.22 -13.67 22.30
N GLU A 49 6.18 -12.83 21.92
CA GLU A 49 7.45 -12.64 22.64
C GLU A 49 7.23 -12.18 24.09
N SER A 50 6.18 -11.40 24.31
CA SER A 50 5.82 -10.86 25.63
C SER A 50 4.95 -11.81 26.45
N GLY A 51 4.60 -13.00 25.94
CA GLY A 51 3.68 -13.94 26.59
C GLY A 51 2.23 -13.45 26.70
N ARG A 52 1.86 -12.39 25.98
CA ARG A 52 0.56 -11.71 26.07
C ARG A 52 -0.42 -12.03 24.95
N LEU A 53 -0.02 -12.81 23.94
CA LEU A 53 -0.89 -13.12 22.78
C LEU A 53 -2.25 -13.71 23.21
N GLY A 54 -2.25 -14.64 24.17
CA GLY A 54 -3.48 -15.24 24.69
C GLY A 54 -4.36 -14.29 25.51
N LEU A 55 -3.83 -13.16 26.00
CA LEU A 55 -4.61 -12.19 26.78
C LEU A 55 -5.60 -11.44 25.90
N VAL A 56 -5.22 -11.10 24.67
CA VAL A 56 -6.12 -10.42 23.73
C VAL A 56 -7.34 -11.30 23.41
N THR A 57 -7.15 -12.60 23.27
CA THR A 57 -8.26 -13.55 23.06
C THR A 57 -9.15 -13.68 24.30
N LYS A 58 -8.57 -13.62 25.51
CA LYS A 58 -9.32 -13.72 26.77
C LYS A 58 -10.06 -12.43 27.13
N HIS A 59 -9.51 -11.28 26.76
CA HIS A 59 -10.00 -9.95 27.13
C HIS A 59 -10.02 -9.03 25.90
N PRO A 60 -10.91 -9.28 24.91
CA PRO A 60 -10.94 -8.51 23.67
C PRO A 60 -11.19 -7.02 23.88
N ASP A 61 -11.99 -6.66 24.89
CA ASP A 61 -12.27 -5.25 25.24
C ASP A 61 -11.03 -4.48 25.72
N GLN A 62 -9.97 -5.20 26.13
CA GLN A 62 -8.70 -4.63 26.58
C GLN A 62 -7.60 -4.71 25.51
N ALA A 63 -7.93 -5.12 24.28
CA ALA A 63 -6.94 -5.39 23.23
C ALA A 63 -6.01 -4.20 22.95
N ILE A 64 -6.56 -2.97 22.93
CA ILE A 64 -5.77 -1.74 22.70
C ILE A 64 -4.78 -1.51 23.84
N THR A 65 -5.23 -1.64 25.10
CA THR A 65 -4.37 -1.49 26.27
C THR A 65 -3.25 -2.52 26.27
N ILE A 66 -3.58 -3.80 26.03
CA ILE A 66 -2.59 -4.89 25.95
C ILE A 66 -1.57 -4.63 24.83
N LEU A 67 -2.03 -4.10 23.69
CA LEU A 67 -1.15 -3.71 22.58
C LEU A 67 -0.20 -2.59 23.00
N GLN A 68 -0.70 -1.54 23.66
CA GLN A 68 0.07 -0.40 24.14
C GLN A 68 1.06 -0.74 25.27
N GLU A 69 0.85 -1.85 25.97
CA GLU A 69 1.84 -2.40 26.90
C GLU A 69 2.97 -3.15 26.18
N CYS A 70 2.68 -3.77 25.03
CA CYS A 70 3.65 -4.54 24.25
C CYS A 70 4.50 -3.66 23.31
N LEU A 71 3.87 -2.64 22.75
CA LEU A 71 4.38 -1.67 21.78
C LEU A 71 4.04 -0.27 22.29
N SER A 72 4.83 0.75 21.97
CA SER A 72 4.52 2.10 22.46
C SER A 72 3.20 2.65 21.89
N PRO A 73 2.53 3.60 22.58
CA PRO A 73 1.31 4.23 22.06
C PRO A 73 1.46 4.95 20.70
N GLN A 74 2.70 5.25 20.31
CA GLN A 74 3.04 5.87 19.02
C GLN A 74 3.28 4.82 17.92
N PHE A 75 3.10 3.53 18.21
CA PHE A 75 3.25 2.46 17.22
C PHE A 75 2.27 2.65 16.07
N GLY A 76 2.80 2.67 14.86
CA GLY A 76 2.01 2.82 13.65
C GLY A 76 2.84 2.49 12.42
N LEU A 77 2.19 1.99 11.38
CA LEU A 77 2.81 1.81 10.07
C LEU A 77 2.79 3.14 9.32
N THR A 78 3.96 3.61 8.91
CA THR A 78 4.11 4.86 8.14
C THR A 78 4.36 4.60 6.67
N HIS A 79 4.97 3.47 6.33
CA HIS A 79 5.35 3.14 4.96
C HIS A 79 5.04 1.68 4.66
N LEU A 80 4.55 1.41 3.45
CA LEU A 80 4.41 0.07 2.92
C LEU A 80 4.67 0.07 1.41
N GLY A 81 5.63 -0.74 0.98
CA GLY A 81 5.98 -0.86 -0.43
C GLY A 81 6.80 -2.12 -0.68
N LEU A 82 7.52 -2.13 -1.79
CA LEU A 82 8.39 -3.24 -2.18
C LEU A 82 9.84 -2.77 -2.26
N LEU A 83 10.76 -3.60 -1.79
CA LEU A 83 12.16 -3.51 -2.15
C LEU A 83 12.42 -4.43 -3.32
N LYS A 84 13.18 -3.94 -4.30
CA LYS A 84 13.77 -4.78 -5.35
C LYS A 84 15.23 -4.41 -5.49
N ASN A 85 16.13 -5.33 -5.18
CA ASN A 85 17.58 -5.12 -5.22
C ASN A 85 18.01 -3.84 -4.46
N GLY A 86 17.44 -3.63 -3.27
CA GLY A 86 17.71 -2.47 -2.42
C GLY A 86 16.99 -1.17 -2.81
N VAL A 87 16.27 -1.14 -3.94
CA VAL A 87 15.50 0.03 -4.38
C VAL A 87 14.08 -0.07 -3.85
N PHE A 88 13.58 1.01 -3.23
CA PHE A 88 12.20 1.08 -2.74
C PHE A 88 11.24 1.53 -3.83
N TRP A 89 10.12 0.83 -3.93
CA TRP A 89 9.05 1.00 -4.91
C TRP A 89 7.71 1.15 -4.22
N LEU A 90 6.90 2.06 -4.74
CA LEU A 90 5.52 2.30 -4.35
C LEU A 90 4.61 2.17 -5.59
N PRO A 91 3.31 1.90 -5.41
CA PRO A 91 2.34 2.11 -6.49
C PRO A 91 2.47 3.53 -7.05
N ALA A 92 2.42 3.69 -8.37
CA ALA A 92 2.46 5.01 -8.98
C ALA A 92 1.26 5.87 -8.47
N PRO A 93 1.47 7.16 -8.15
CA PRO A 93 0.39 8.06 -7.77
C PRO A 93 -0.73 8.07 -8.81
N THR A 94 -1.98 8.16 -8.34
CA THR A 94 -3.17 8.09 -9.20
C THR A 94 -3.31 9.27 -10.15
N ASP A 95 -2.71 10.41 -9.84
CA ASP A 95 -2.61 11.54 -10.74
C ASP A 95 -1.40 11.48 -11.68
N LEU A 96 -0.61 10.40 -11.64
CA LEU A 96 0.48 10.14 -12.58
C LEU A 96 0.07 9.06 -13.59
N VAL A 97 -0.50 9.48 -14.71
CA VAL A 97 -0.96 8.55 -15.76
C VAL A 97 0.24 8.03 -16.55
N ILE A 98 0.35 6.71 -16.67
CA ILE A 98 1.43 6.08 -17.43
C ILE A 98 0.91 5.65 -18.80
N MET A 99 1.63 6.03 -19.84
CA MET A 99 1.38 5.66 -21.22
C MET A 99 2.59 4.91 -21.79
N GLU A 100 2.35 4.09 -22.80
CA GLU A 100 3.42 3.55 -23.63
C GLU A 100 3.84 4.60 -24.67
N ASP A 101 5.14 4.83 -24.80
CA ASP A 101 5.72 5.67 -25.85
C ASP A 101 5.93 4.88 -27.15
N ASP A 102 6.33 5.57 -28.22
CA ASP A 102 6.46 4.95 -29.55
C ASP A 102 7.63 3.94 -29.63
N THR A 103 8.47 3.86 -28.60
CA THR A 103 9.57 2.90 -28.46
C THR A 103 9.23 1.71 -27.55
N GLY A 104 8.00 1.65 -27.02
CA GLY A 104 7.57 0.65 -26.02
C GLY A 104 7.98 0.99 -24.59
N GLY A 105 8.53 2.18 -24.36
CA GLY A 105 8.91 2.69 -23.04
C GLY A 105 7.73 3.22 -22.25
N LEU A 106 7.88 3.32 -20.93
CA LEU A 106 6.87 3.92 -20.06
C LEU A 106 7.08 5.43 -19.93
N LYS A 107 6.05 6.20 -20.28
CA LYS A 107 6.01 7.66 -20.17
C LYS A 107 4.99 8.08 -19.12
N ALA A 108 5.46 8.80 -18.10
CA ALA A 108 4.60 9.39 -17.08
C ALA A 108 4.04 10.75 -17.54
N ILE A 109 2.75 10.96 -17.33
CA ILE A 109 2.03 12.19 -17.65
C ILE A 109 1.18 12.57 -16.43
N PRO A 110 1.55 13.63 -15.68
CA PRO A 110 0.76 14.07 -14.55
C PRO A 110 -0.57 14.70 -15.00
N LEU A 111 -1.64 14.42 -14.26
CA LEU A 111 -2.92 15.09 -14.42
C LEU A 111 -2.80 16.56 -14.03
N GLN A 112 -3.55 17.41 -14.73
CA GLN A 112 -3.62 18.83 -14.45
C GLN A 112 -4.97 19.16 -13.82
N ALA A 113 -4.95 19.85 -12.68
CA ALA A 113 -6.14 20.43 -12.08
C ALA A 113 -6.62 21.58 -12.96
N LYS A 114 -7.80 21.43 -13.57
CA LYS A 114 -8.46 22.48 -14.35
C LYS A 114 -9.79 22.82 -13.72
N GLN A 115 -10.13 24.10 -13.71
CA GLN A 115 -11.41 24.55 -13.15
C GLN A 115 -12.56 23.81 -13.85
N LYS A 116 -13.50 23.32 -13.04
CA LYS A 116 -14.68 22.61 -13.55
C LYS A 116 -15.41 23.50 -14.56
N PRO A 117 -15.64 23.05 -15.81
CA PRO A 117 -16.36 23.86 -16.77
C PRO A 117 -17.76 24.17 -16.26
N CYS A 118 -18.18 25.42 -16.39
CA CYS A 118 -19.53 25.84 -15.97
C CYS A 118 -20.62 25.17 -16.83
N ASN A 119 -20.28 24.80 -18.07
CA ASN A 119 -21.23 24.34 -19.09
C ASN A 119 -20.70 23.07 -19.78
N GLY A 120 -21.60 22.17 -20.19
CA GLY A 120 -21.29 21.06 -21.10
C GLY A 120 -20.67 19.81 -20.47
N ILE A 121 -20.34 19.81 -19.17
CA ILE A 121 -19.85 18.63 -18.43
C ILE A 121 -20.55 18.53 -17.08
N SER A 122 -21.37 17.49 -16.92
CA SER A 122 -21.88 17.09 -15.60
C SER A 122 -20.84 16.23 -14.89
N SER A 123 -20.56 16.53 -13.62
CA SER A 123 -19.65 15.75 -12.79
C SER A 123 -20.17 15.69 -11.36
N SER A 124 -20.11 14.49 -10.77
CA SER A 124 -20.44 14.21 -9.36
C SER A 124 -19.39 14.75 -8.38
N SER A 125 -18.25 15.27 -8.87
CA SER A 125 -17.27 15.92 -8.01
C SER A 125 -17.81 17.24 -7.45
N SER A 126 -17.75 17.37 -6.12
CA SER A 126 -18.05 18.58 -5.35
C SER A 126 -16.89 19.58 -5.31
N LEU A 127 -15.74 19.22 -5.90
CA LEU A 127 -14.53 20.05 -5.90
C LEU A 127 -14.52 21.06 -7.06
N PRO A 128 -13.92 22.25 -6.87
CA PRO A 128 -13.89 23.30 -7.88
C PRO A 128 -13.03 22.97 -9.11
N TYR A 129 -12.08 22.04 -8.99
CA TYR A 129 -11.21 21.60 -10.08
C TYR A 129 -11.36 20.10 -10.35
N LEU A 130 -11.23 19.73 -11.63
CA LEU A 130 -11.18 18.37 -12.12
C LEU A 130 -9.73 18.02 -12.51
N CYS A 131 -9.28 16.82 -12.17
CA CYS A 131 -8.02 16.28 -12.64
C CYS A 131 -8.18 15.83 -14.10
N THR A 132 -7.48 16.49 -15.02
CA THR A 132 -7.61 16.26 -16.47
C THR A 132 -6.29 15.76 -17.05
N LEU A 133 -6.38 14.78 -17.95
CA LEU A 133 -5.21 14.28 -18.67
C LEU A 133 -4.96 15.18 -19.89
N PRO A 134 -3.79 15.86 -19.99
CA PRO A 134 -3.43 16.60 -21.19
C PRO A 134 -3.01 15.64 -22.31
N ALA A 135 -3.98 15.02 -22.99
CA ALA A 135 -3.74 14.12 -24.12
C ALA A 135 -4.47 14.60 -25.37
N SER A 136 -3.75 14.64 -26.50
CA SER A 136 -4.30 14.93 -27.82
C SER A 136 -4.94 13.71 -28.48
N THR A 137 -4.58 12.50 -28.05
CA THR A 137 -5.08 11.24 -28.58
C THR A 137 -5.55 10.32 -27.46
N ARG A 138 -6.63 9.57 -27.71
CA ARG A 138 -7.15 8.59 -26.78
C ARG A 138 -6.33 7.31 -26.89
N LYS A 139 -5.40 7.08 -25.96
CA LYS A 139 -4.73 5.80 -25.73
C LYS A 139 -5.11 5.25 -24.36
N LYS A 140 -5.17 3.93 -24.22
CA LYS A 140 -5.43 3.27 -22.94
C LYS A 140 -4.18 3.41 -22.06
N PRO A 141 -4.28 3.93 -20.82
CA PRO A 141 -3.16 3.95 -19.90
C PRO A 141 -2.65 2.55 -19.55
N VAL A 142 -1.36 2.47 -19.25
CA VAL A 142 -0.72 1.28 -18.69
C VAL A 142 -1.07 1.20 -17.20
N GLY A 143 -1.71 0.10 -16.79
CA GLY A 143 -2.06 -0.15 -15.39
C GLY A 143 -0.96 -0.87 -14.62
N ASN A 144 -1.14 -0.99 -13.30
CA ASN A 144 -0.25 -1.76 -12.39
C ASN A 144 1.22 -1.34 -12.46
N VAL A 145 1.48 -0.04 -12.59
CA VAL A 145 2.82 0.55 -12.62
C VAL A 145 3.24 1.00 -11.22
N TRP A 146 4.49 0.74 -10.90
CA TRP A 146 5.16 1.15 -9.69
C TRP A 146 6.21 2.21 -10.01
N ILE A 147 6.46 3.09 -9.06
CA ILE A 147 7.45 4.15 -9.12
C ILE A 147 8.47 3.97 -8.00
N ASN A 148 9.75 4.17 -8.31
CA ASN A 148 10.80 4.16 -7.28
C ASN A 148 10.96 5.53 -6.62
N LEU A 149 11.76 5.58 -5.56
CA LEU A 149 11.99 6.82 -4.79
C LEU A 149 12.55 7.98 -5.64
N HIS A 150 13.41 7.70 -6.62
CA HIS A 150 13.95 8.71 -7.53
C HIS A 150 12.85 9.28 -8.46
N GLY A 151 11.99 8.41 -8.99
CA GLY A 151 10.81 8.81 -9.75
C GLY A 151 9.85 9.63 -8.94
N LEU A 152 9.57 9.24 -7.69
CA LEU A 152 8.67 9.99 -6.81
C LEU A 152 9.24 11.38 -6.49
N LYS A 153 10.55 11.49 -6.23
CA LYS A 153 11.22 12.79 -6.03
C LYS A 153 11.14 13.66 -7.28
N ALA A 154 11.43 13.11 -8.46
CA ALA A 154 11.31 13.83 -9.72
C ALA A 154 9.86 14.29 -9.96
N TYR A 155 8.89 13.42 -9.69
CA TYR A 155 7.46 13.73 -9.82
C TYR A 155 7.02 14.88 -8.91
N LEU A 156 7.38 14.81 -7.62
CA LEU A 156 7.05 15.85 -6.64
C LEU A 156 7.73 17.19 -6.94
N ALA A 157 8.92 17.16 -7.55
CA ALA A 157 9.65 18.34 -8.01
C ALA A 157 9.21 18.84 -9.41
N GLU A 158 8.11 18.31 -9.95
CA GLU A 158 7.60 18.62 -11.30
C GLU A 158 8.65 18.48 -12.41
N SER A 159 9.60 17.58 -12.18
CA SER A 159 10.69 17.23 -13.09
C SER A 159 10.34 15.97 -13.89
N LYS A 160 11.09 15.72 -14.98
CA LYS A 160 10.83 14.56 -15.86
C LYS A 160 11.04 13.24 -15.10
N VAL A 161 9.98 12.42 -15.01
CA VAL A 161 10.09 11.03 -14.56
C VAL A 161 10.61 10.18 -15.72
N SER A 162 11.78 9.57 -15.55
CA SER A 162 12.38 8.65 -16.51
C SER A 162 11.62 7.32 -16.56
N SER A 163 11.64 6.65 -17.71
CA SER A 163 11.10 5.29 -17.86
C SER A 163 11.78 4.29 -16.91
N SER A 164 13.07 4.49 -16.61
CA SER A 164 13.83 3.69 -15.63
C SER A 164 13.35 3.85 -14.19
N HIS A 165 12.53 4.87 -13.89
CA HIS A 165 11.92 5.05 -12.58
C HIS A 165 10.60 4.29 -12.42
N LEU A 166 10.12 3.67 -13.49
CA LEU A 166 8.82 3.00 -13.57
C LEU A 166 9.01 1.51 -13.81
N MET A 167 8.13 0.69 -13.24
CA MET A 167 8.18 -0.77 -13.42
C MET A 167 6.79 -1.40 -13.31
N LEU A 168 6.50 -2.39 -14.16
CA LEU A 168 5.24 -3.15 -14.10
C LEU A 168 5.24 -4.10 -12.91
N ALA A 169 4.07 -4.28 -12.28
CA ALA A 169 3.83 -5.22 -11.17
C ALA A 169 4.39 -6.64 -11.41
N SER A 170 4.31 -7.15 -12.65
CA SER A 170 4.83 -8.47 -13.05
C SER A 170 6.34 -8.66 -12.83
N ASN A 171 7.09 -7.57 -12.71
CA ASN A 171 8.52 -7.59 -12.38
C ASN A 171 8.78 -7.77 -10.88
N PHE A 172 7.77 -7.70 -10.04
CA PHE A 172 7.88 -7.83 -8.59
C PHE A 172 7.33 -9.17 -8.08
N TRP A 173 6.18 -9.61 -8.59
CA TRP A 173 5.58 -10.87 -8.19
C TRP A 173 4.79 -11.51 -9.33
N LYS A 174 4.43 -12.77 -9.12
CA LYS A 174 3.52 -13.54 -9.96
C LYS A 174 2.43 -14.15 -9.11
N ASN A 175 1.28 -14.38 -9.73
CA ASN A 175 0.25 -15.20 -9.12
C ASN A 175 0.67 -16.68 -9.24
N ASP A 176 0.54 -17.41 -8.15
CA ASP A 176 0.81 -18.84 -8.02
C ASP A 176 -0.49 -19.55 -7.63
N PRO A 177 -1.34 -19.93 -8.61
CA PRO A 177 -2.62 -20.58 -8.34
C PRO A 177 -2.37 -21.99 -7.79
N ARG A 178 -2.92 -22.28 -6.62
CA ARG A 178 -2.79 -23.58 -5.95
C ARG A 178 -4.14 -24.23 -5.75
N LEU A 179 -4.23 -25.52 -6.07
CA LEU A 179 -5.42 -26.35 -5.83
C LEU A 179 -5.22 -27.15 -4.54
N GLY A 180 -6.15 -27.02 -3.60
CA GLY A 180 -6.23 -27.79 -2.37
C GLY A 180 -7.42 -28.74 -2.38
N ILE A 181 -7.27 -29.86 -1.67
CA ILE A 181 -8.31 -30.86 -1.42
C ILE A 181 -8.37 -31.13 0.09
N ALA A 182 -9.57 -31.26 0.66
CA ALA A 182 -9.72 -31.81 2.00
C ALA A 182 -9.75 -33.34 1.94
N ILE A 183 -9.04 -33.98 2.86
CA ILE A 183 -8.97 -35.44 2.97
C ILE A 183 -9.56 -35.80 4.34
N GLY A 184 -10.55 -36.69 4.35
CA GLY A 184 -11.15 -37.20 5.58
C GLY A 184 -10.10 -37.90 6.42
N THR A 185 -9.92 -37.46 7.67
CA THR A 185 -8.85 -37.95 8.56
C THR A 185 -8.95 -39.45 8.86
N SER A 186 -10.17 -40.00 8.88
CA SER A 186 -10.44 -41.43 9.08
C SER A 186 -10.43 -42.24 7.78
N SER A 187 -11.01 -41.71 6.70
CA SER A 187 -11.19 -42.44 5.44
C SER A 187 -10.00 -42.36 4.50
N ARG A 188 -9.12 -41.35 4.67
CA ARG A 188 -8.04 -41.00 3.73
C ARG A 188 -8.52 -40.81 2.29
N THR A 189 -9.80 -40.47 2.12
CA THR A 189 -10.43 -40.18 0.83
C THR A 189 -10.78 -38.71 0.75
N VAL A 190 -10.89 -38.19 -0.47
CA VAL A 190 -11.31 -36.80 -0.71
C VAL A 190 -12.73 -36.62 -0.18
N GLU A 191 -12.95 -35.58 0.63
CA GLU A 191 -14.31 -35.21 1.02
C GLU A 191 -15.03 -34.58 -0.18
N GLU A 192 -16.22 -35.10 -0.48
CA GLU A 192 -17.01 -34.66 -1.62
C GLU A 192 -17.32 -33.15 -1.51
N GLY A 193 -16.98 -32.39 -2.56
CA GLY A 193 -17.15 -30.93 -2.58
C GLY A 193 -16.03 -30.10 -1.93
N ALA A 194 -15.01 -30.73 -1.33
CA ALA A 194 -13.94 -30.03 -0.61
C ALA A 194 -12.72 -29.67 -1.47
N ILE A 195 -12.97 -29.09 -2.65
CA ILE A 195 -11.93 -28.52 -3.53
C ILE A 195 -11.89 -27.01 -3.32
N TYR A 196 -10.71 -26.46 -3.06
CA TYR A 196 -10.52 -25.01 -3.01
C TYR A 196 -9.30 -24.59 -3.80
N THR A 197 -9.37 -23.43 -4.45
CA THR A 197 -8.22 -22.79 -5.10
C THR A 197 -7.78 -21.58 -4.28
N THR A 198 -6.48 -21.49 -4.00
CA THR A 198 -5.88 -20.32 -3.37
C THR A 198 -4.91 -19.67 -4.35
N ASP A 199 -5.08 -18.38 -4.61
CA ASP A 199 -4.10 -17.62 -5.38
C ASP A 199 -3.01 -17.10 -4.43
N ALA A 200 -1.88 -17.79 -4.42
CA ALA A 200 -0.71 -17.35 -3.68
C ALA A 200 0.05 -16.26 -4.47
N VAL A 201 0.81 -15.45 -3.75
CA VAL A 201 1.73 -14.46 -4.29
C VAL A 201 3.14 -15.02 -4.16
N LEU A 202 3.78 -15.24 -5.31
CA LEU A 202 5.19 -15.59 -5.40
C LEU A 202 5.98 -14.33 -5.75
N LEU A 203 6.77 -13.82 -4.81
CA LEU A 203 7.69 -12.73 -5.10
C LEU A 203 8.79 -13.20 -6.06
N ASN A 204 9.19 -12.32 -6.99
CA ASN A 204 10.36 -12.57 -7.81
C ASN A 204 11.64 -12.47 -6.97
N GLU A 205 12.73 -13.03 -7.48
CA GLU A 205 14.04 -12.96 -6.82
C GLU A 205 14.46 -11.51 -6.54
N GLY A 206 15.04 -11.29 -5.35
CA GLY A 206 15.49 -9.98 -4.89
C GLY A 206 14.37 -9.01 -4.53
N VAL A 207 13.10 -9.48 -4.46
CA VAL A 207 11.94 -8.68 -4.09
C VAL A 207 11.48 -9.01 -2.67
N PHE A 208 11.28 -7.98 -1.85
CA PHE A 208 10.81 -8.09 -0.48
C PHE A 208 9.71 -7.06 -0.21
N LEU A 209 8.85 -7.31 0.79
CA LEU A 209 8.03 -6.23 1.35
C LEU A 209 8.93 -5.31 2.16
N CYS A 210 8.62 -4.02 2.15
CA CYS A 210 9.28 -3.03 2.99
C CYS A 210 8.23 -2.26 3.79
N ALA A 211 8.41 -2.23 5.10
CA ALA A 211 7.50 -1.62 6.04
C ALA A 211 8.25 -0.68 7.00
N GLY A 212 7.73 0.53 7.18
CA GLY A 212 8.25 1.50 8.14
C GLY A 212 7.32 1.63 9.34
N PHE A 213 7.85 1.58 10.56
CA PHE A 213 7.09 1.65 11.80
C PHE A 213 7.58 2.77 12.72
N THR A 214 6.65 3.50 13.32
CA THR A 214 6.94 4.39 14.46
C THR A 214 6.81 3.63 15.77
N GLY A 215 7.26 4.27 16.86
CA GLY A 215 7.20 3.71 18.21
C GLY A 215 8.41 2.86 18.57
N THR A 216 8.36 2.24 19.74
CA THR A 216 9.43 1.39 20.27
C THR A 216 8.97 -0.07 20.41
N ASN A 217 9.93 -0.97 20.65
CA ASN A 217 9.72 -2.42 20.79
C ASN A 217 9.18 -3.11 19.52
N VAL A 218 9.38 -2.51 18.34
CA VAL A 218 9.10 -3.15 17.06
C VAL A 218 10.07 -4.33 16.88
N PRO A 219 9.60 -5.58 16.72
CA PRO A 219 10.45 -6.71 16.37
C PRO A 219 11.24 -6.41 15.10
N SER A 220 12.57 -6.52 15.16
CA SER A 220 13.45 -6.11 14.07
C SER A 220 14.16 -7.25 13.36
N SER A 221 14.15 -8.47 13.92
CA SER A 221 14.81 -9.63 13.34
C SER A 221 14.05 -10.93 13.61
N GLY A 222 14.39 -11.98 12.87
CA GLY A 222 13.85 -13.33 13.05
C GLY A 222 12.65 -13.62 12.17
N LEU A 223 11.74 -14.45 12.67
CA LEU A 223 10.58 -14.94 11.91
C LEU A 223 9.27 -14.28 12.34
N LEU A 224 8.45 -14.00 11.34
CA LEU A 224 7.12 -13.41 11.41
C LEU A 224 6.13 -14.35 10.72
N ARG A 225 4.92 -14.49 11.27
CA ARG A 225 3.80 -15.13 10.54
C ARG A 225 3.07 -14.04 9.78
N LEU A 226 3.04 -14.11 8.46
CA LEU A 226 2.44 -13.09 7.59
C LEU A 226 1.50 -13.74 6.56
N GLY A 227 0.29 -13.21 6.45
CA GLY A 227 -0.74 -13.74 5.56
C GLY A 227 -1.53 -14.91 6.15
N ALA A 228 -2.37 -15.52 5.33
CA ALA A 228 -3.19 -16.67 5.67
C ALA A 228 -2.33 -17.93 5.86
N ASP A 229 -2.91 -18.92 6.53
CA ASP A 229 -2.27 -20.20 6.89
C ASP A 229 -0.98 -20.05 7.71
N GLY A 230 -0.68 -18.83 8.18
CA GLY A 230 0.48 -18.50 8.99
C GLY A 230 1.81 -18.68 8.28
N ARG A 231 1.88 -18.39 6.97
CA ARG A 231 3.11 -18.44 6.18
C ARG A 231 4.25 -17.68 6.86
N GLY A 232 5.44 -18.26 6.80
CA GLY A 232 6.62 -17.68 7.43
C GLY A 232 7.22 -16.57 6.58
N ALA A 233 7.64 -15.50 7.24
CA ALA A 233 8.47 -14.46 6.65
C ALA A 233 9.64 -14.17 7.57
N ARG A 234 10.80 -13.85 7.00
CA ARG A 234 11.96 -13.34 7.73
C ARG A 234 11.90 -11.81 7.74
N ILE A 235 12.14 -11.21 8.90
CA ILE A 235 12.29 -9.76 9.04
C ILE A 235 13.74 -9.39 9.31
N GLN A 236 14.19 -8.30 8.72
CA GLN A 236 15.51 -7.71 8.95
C GLN A 236 15.42 -6.19 8.94
N PRO A 237 16.22 -5.48 9.76
CA PRO A 237 16.24 -4.03 9.72
C PRO A 237 16.92 -3.54 8.44
N LEU A 238 16.42 -2.45 7.88
CA LEU A 238 17.12 -1.73 6.82
C LEU A 238 18.18 -0.78 7.41
N PRO A 239 19.24 -0.46 6.65
CA PRO A 239 20.26 0.49 7.06
C PRO A 239 19.70 1.89 7.36
N GLU A 240 20.37 2.65 8.23
CA GLU A 240 19.95 4.00 8.64
C GLU A 240 19.87 4.98 7.45
N GLU A 241 20.72 4.80 6.43
CA GLU A 241 20.67 5.63 5.23
C GLU A 241 19.33 5.51 4.49
N PHE A 242 18.64 4.37 4.65
CA PHE A 242 17.30 4.18 4.11
C PHE A 242 16.27 5.07 4.80
N GLU A 243 16.31 5.19 6.13
CA GLU A 243 15.44 6.11 6.88
C GLU A 243 15.69 7.57 6.45
N LEU A 244 16.96 7.95 6.29
CA LEU A 244 17.33 9.28 5.83
C LEU A 244 16.84 9.56 4.40
N ALA A 245 16.92 8.57 3.50
CA ALA A 245 16.43 8.72 2.13
C ALA A 245 14.92 8.93 2.06
N MET A 246 14.17 8.27 2.96
CA MET A 246 12.71 8.32 3.04
C MET A 246 12.18 9.59 3.75
N SER A 247 12.84 10.03 4.83
CA SER A 247 12.42 11.20 5.61
C SER A 247 12.49 12.53 4.82
N ASN A 248 13.29 12.57 3.76
CA ASN A 248 13.51 13.74 2.93
C ASN A 248 12.57 13.85 1.71
N VAL A 249 11.50 13.06 1.64
CA VAL A 249 10.56 13.07 0.50
C VAL A 249 9.30 13.87 0.82
N GLY A 250 8.97 14.83 -0.05
CA GLY A 250 7.65 15.47 -0.05
C GLY A 250 7.39 16.40 1.13
N GLN A 251 8.35 17.25 1.51
CA GLN A 251 8.14 18.25 2.55
C GLN A 251 7.65 19.59 1.97
N PRO A 252 6.52 20.13 2.46
CA PRO A 252 6.09 21.48 2.12
C PRO A 252 7.15 22.52 2.51
N GLN A 253 7.40 23.50 1.64
CA GLN A 253 8.29 24.62 1.94
C GLN A 253 7.50 25.92 2.09
N SER A 254 8.08 26.87 2.83
CA SER A 254 7.51 28.21 2.98
C SER A 254 7.36 28.89 1.62
N GLY A 255 6.23 29.58 1.40
CA GLY A 255 5.93 30.31 0.17
C GLY A 255 5.28 29.48 -0.95
N TRP A 256 5.04 28.18 -0.75
CA TRP A 256 4.29 27.37 -1.69
C TRP A 256 2.84 27.88 -1.85
N LYS A 257 2.38 28.02 -3.11
CA LYS A 257 1.01 28.42 -3.45
C LYS A 257 0.03 27.25 -3.55
N GLY A 258 0.55 26.03 -3.46
CA GLY A 258 -0.19 24.78 -3.53
C GLY A 258 0.75 23.59 -3.34
N PHE A 259 0.18 22.43 -3.01
CA PHE A 259 0.91 21.18 -2.86
C PHE A 259 0.00 20.00 -3.18
N ARG A 260 0.61 18.83 -3.37
CA ARG A 260 -0.11 17.55 -3.50
C ARG A 260 0.01 16.78 -2.19
N MET A 261 -1.10 16.24 -1.70
CA MET A 261 -1.11 15.27 -0.62
C MET A 261 -1.22 13.88 -1.25
N ILE A 262 -0.16 13.08 -1.13
CA ILE A 262 -0.13 11.72 -1.68
C ILE A 262 -0.24 10.73 -0.53
N LEU A 263 -1.23 9.87 -0.58
CA LEU A 263 -1.38 8.76 0.35
C LEU A 263 -0.53 7.58 -0.16
N ILE A 264 0.58 7.30 0.53
CA ILE A 264 1.47 6.19 0.20
C ILE A 264 1.01 4.85 0.80
N THR A 265 -0.02 4.88 1.64
CA THR A 265 -0.79 3.73 2.12
C THR A 265 -2.29 4.04 1.92
N PRO A 266 -3.16 3.02 1.77
CA PRO A 266 -4.59 3.24 1.62
C PRO A 266 -5.17 4.11 2.76
N GLY A 267 -5.85 5.20 2.40
CA GLY A 267 -6.56 6.06 3.35
C GLY A 267 -7.99 5.57 3.56
N VAL A 268 -8.29 5.09 4.76
CA VAL A 268 -9.65 4.71 5.17
C VAL A 268 -10.21 5.84 6.01
N PHE A 269 -11.17 6.58 5.44
CA PHE A 269 -11.74 7.77 6.08
C PHE A 269 -13.26 7.61 6.26
N PRO A 270 -13.85 8.20 7.32
CA PRO A 270 -15.30 8.14 7.54
C PRO A 270 -16.11 8.71 6.36
N ASP A 271 -15.59 9.79 5.75
CA ASP A 271 -16.24 10.52 4.66
C ASP A 271 -15.71 10.11 3.27
N GLY A 272 -15.38 8.82 3.12
CA GLY A 272 -14.93 8.25 1.84
C GLY A 272 -13.54 8.74 1.43
N TYR A 273 -13.46 9.58 0.39
CA TYR A 273 -12.18 10.08 -0.13
C TYR A 273 -11.63 11.29 0.64
N LEU A 274 -12.45 11.93 1.48
CA LEU A 274 -12.08 13.15 2.18
C LEU A 274 -11.20 12.83 3.41
N PRO A 275 -9.94 13.29 3.46
CA PRO A 275 -9.11 13.08 4.64
C PRO A 275 -9.71 13.75 5.88
N PRO A 276 -9.68 13.13 7.08
CA PRO A 276 -10.32 13.66 8.29
C PRO A 276 -9.82 15.03 8.75
N ILE A 277 -8.64 15.44 8.26
CA ILE A 277 -8.05 16.75 8.55
C ILE A 277 -8.65 17.88 7.71
N VAL A 278 -9.46 17.54 6.71
CA VAL A 278 -10.14 18.48 5.84
C VAL A 278 -11.57 18.66 6.36
N ASP A 279 -11.94 19.90 6.68
CA ASP A 279 -13.29 20.22 7.16
C ASP A 279 -14.33 20.25 6.02
N SER A 280 -15.60 20.46 6.38
CA SER A 280 -16.71 20.56 5.43
C SER A 280 -16.59 21.75 4.45
N ASN A 281 -15.77 22.75 4.77
CA ASN A 281 -15.45 23.89 3.90
C ASN A 281 -14.20 23.63 3.05
N ARG A 282 -13.72 22.38 3.00
CA ARG A 282 -12.52 21.93 2.28
C ARG A 282 -11.22 22.52 2.82
N LYS A 283 -11.20 23.07 4.03
CA LYS A 283 -9.99 23.65 4.64
C LYS A 283 -9.27 22.60 5.47
N LEU A 284 -7.95 22.58 5.35
CA LEU A 284 -7.08 21.77 6.19
C LEU A 284 -6.16 22.66 7.02
N LYS A 285 -5.99 22.30 8.30
CA LYS A 285 -5.11 23.02 9.24
C LYS A 285 -4.24 22.03 10.00
N ILE A 286 -2.93 22.12 9.85
CA ILE A 286 -1.96 21.24 10.54
C ILE A 286 -0.66 21.98 10.80
N ASN A 287 -0.17 22.00 12.05
CA ASN A 287 1.15 22.56 12.40
C ASN A 287 1.42 23.96 11.78
N GLY A 288 0.40 24.84 11.77
CA GLY A 288 0.49 26.18 11.17
C GLY A 288 0.26 26.25 9.66
N LEU A 289 0.28 25.13 8.94
CA LEU A 289 -0.15 25.05 7.54
C LEU A 289 -1.67 25.25 7.46
N GLN A 290 -2.10 26.10 6.53
CA GLN A 290 -3.50 26.26 6.14
C GLN A 290 -3.61 26.14 4.62
N ALA A 291 -4.52 25.28 4.14
CA ALA A 291 -4.77 25.12 2.72
C ALA A 291 -6.22 24.73 2.43
N GLU A 292 -6.62 24.83 1.16
CA GLU A 292 -7.91 24.38 0.67
C GLU A 292 -7.73 23.20 -0.29
N LEU A 293 -8.52 22.14 -0.11
CA LEU A 293 -8.61 21.03 -1.03
C LEU A 293 -9.41 21.45 -2.27
N VAL A 294 -8.72 21.58 -3.41
CA VAL A 294 -9.32 22.09 -4.66
C VAL A 294 -9.56 21.00 -5.72
N ALA A 295 -8.83 19.89 -5.65
CA ALA A 295 -8.90 18.76 -6.57
C ALA A 295 -8.52 17.46 -5.85
N ALA A 296 -9.01 16.31 -6.33
CA ALA A 296 -8.63 14.99 -5.84
C ALA A 296 -8.59 13.98 -7.00
N SER A 297 -7.53 13.17 -7.04
CA SER A 297 -7.42 12.01 -7.93
C SER A 297 -7.49 10.75 -7.08
N VAL A 298 -8.60 10.03 -7.16
CA VAL A 298 -8.88 8.87 -6.33
C VAL A 298 -8.98 7.65 -7.26
N PRO A 299 -8.27 6.54 -6.95
CA PRO A 299 -8.43 5.32 -7.73
C PRO A 299 -9.85 4.77 -7.54
N GLN A 300 -10.26 3.85 -8.40
CA GLN A 300 -11.45 3.05 -8.11
C GLN A 300 -11.23 2.34 -6.76
N PRO A 301 -12.20 2.34 -5.82
CA PRO A 301 -12.06 1.65 -4.54
C PRO A 301 -11.67 0.19 -4.78
N GLY A 302 -10.55 -0.24 -4.19
CA GLY A 302 -10.17 -1.65 -4.17
C GLY A 302 -11.15 -2.40 -3.26
N VAL A 303 -11.79 -3.43 -3.80
CA VAL A 303 -12.58 -4.41 -3.01
C VAL A 303 -11.63 -5.49 -2.49
#